data_AF-A0A6V8NNH0-F1
#
_entry.id   AF-A0A6V8NNH0-F1
#
_cell.length_a   1.000
_cell.length_b   1.000
_cell.length_c   1.000
_cell.angle_alpha   90.00
_cell.angle_beta   90.00
_cell.angle_gamma   90.00
#
_symmetry.space_group_name_H-M   'P 1'
#
loop_
_entity.id
_entity.type
_entity.pdbx_description
1 polymer ?
#
loop_
_entity_poly.entity_id
_entity_poly.type
_entity_poly.pdbx_seq_one_letter_code
_entity_poly.pdbx_strand_id
1 'polypeptide(L)' 'MILKTLKDIARLLSKEEIPYMVTGGQATIQYGMPRLTQDIDITVALTSEDVTKVINAARCRK' A
#
# COMPACT_ATOMS: atom_id res chain seq x y z
N MET A 1 -6.85 13.35 -2.67
CA MET A 1 -5.92 13.03 -1.56
C MET A 1 -5.54 11.55 -1.56
N ILE A 2 -6.50 10.62 -1.41
CA ILE A 2 -6.25 9.16 -1.39
C ILE A 2 -5.47 8.64 -2.60
N LEU A 3 -5.89 8.96 -3.83
CA LEU A 3 -5.19 8.51 -5.04
C LEU A 3 -3.73 9.00 -5.14
N LYS A 4 -3.44 10.19 -4.60
CA LYS A 4 -2.06 10.70 -4.54
C LYS A 4 -1.24 9.86 -3.55
N THR A 5 -1.76 9.67 -2.34
CA THR A 5 -1.14 8.82 -1.32
C THR A 5 -0.91 7.40 -1.83
N LEU A 6 -1.91 6.81 -2.50
CA LEU A 6 -1.80 5.47 -3.07
C LEU A 6 -0.69 5.38 -4.13
N LYS A 7 -0.57 6.39 -5.00
CA LYS A 7 0.53 6.48 -5.99
C LYS A 7 1.90 6.60 -5.32
N ASP A 8 2.00 7.38 -4.26
CA ASP A 8 3.27 7.56 -3.54
C ASP A 8 3.68 6.26 -2.81
N ILE A 9 2.73 5.54 -2.19
CA ILE A 9 2.99 4.23 -1.58
C ILE A 9 3.39 3.20 -2.66
N ALA A 10 2.65 3.15 -3.77
CA ALA A 10 2.97 2.25 -4.89
C ALA A 10 4.38 2.47 -5.41
N ARG A 11 4.81 3.74 -5.58
CA ARG A 11 6.17 4.08 -6.01
C ARG A 11 7.22 3.63 -5.00
N LEU A 12 6.97 3.82 -3.71
CA LEU A 12 7.88 3.41 -2.63
C LEU A 12 8.06 1.89 -2.60
N LEU A 13 6.97 1.13 -2.57
CA LEU A 13 7.02 -0.32 -2.54
C LEU A 13 7.66 -0.91 -3.81
N SER A 14 7.38 -0.31 -4.97
CA SER A 14 8.01 -0.71 -6.24
C SER A 14 9.52 -0.45 -6.24
N LYS A 15 9.96 0.68 -5.65
CA LYS A 15 11.39 1.03 -5.57
C LYS A 15 12.17 0.05 -4.70
N GLU A 16 11.57 -0.41 -3.61
CA GLU A 16 12.18 -1.38 -2.69
C GLU A 16 11.95 -2.85 -3.12
N GLU A 17 11.37 -3.05 -4.31
CA GLU A 17 11.04 -4.37 -4.88
C GLU A 17 10.16 -5.24 -3.96
N ILE A 18 9.31 -4.61 -3.15
CA ILE A 18 8.42 -5.29 -2.20
C ILE A 18 7.13 -5.66 -2.94
N PRO A 19 6.80 -6.94 -3.15
CA PRO A 19 5.55 -7.33 -3.79
C PRO A 19 4.37 -6.93 -2.90
N TYR A 20 3.34 -6.33 -3.49
CA TYR A 20 2.18 -5.84 -2.75
C TYR A 20 0.88 -5.97 -3.54
N MET A 21 -0.23 -5.91 -2.81
CA MET A 21 -1.57 -5.87 -3.35
C MET A 21 -2.38 -4.80 -2.63
N VAL A 22 -3.09 -3.96 -3.39
CA VAL A 22 -4.12 -3.07 -2.83
C VAL A 22 -5.34 -3.90 -2.51
N THR A 23 -5.86 -3.76 -1.29
CA THR A 23 -7.00 -4.53 -0.79
C THR A 23 -8.07 -3.59 -0.23
N GLY A 24 -9.08 -4.16 0.43
CA GLY A 24 -10.11 -3.39 1.11
C GLY A 24 -10.92 -2.47 0.19
N GLY A 25 -11.34 -1.32 0.72
CA GLY A 25 -12.31 -0.45 0.07
C GLY A 25 -11.86 0.08 -1.30
N GLN A 26 -10.58 0.42 -1.45
CA GLN A 26 -10.04 0.94 -2.70
C GLN A 26 -10.04 -0.12 -3.81
N ALA A 27 -9.74 -1.38 -3.47
CA ALA A 27 -9.83 -2.49 -4.43
C ALA A 27 -11.28 -2.74 -4.86
N THR A 28 -12.23 -2.69 -3.93
CA THR A 28 -13.65 -2.87 -4.22
C THR A 28 -14.23 -1.77 -5.11
N ILE A 29 -13.77 -0.51 -4.97
CA ILE A 29 -14.16 0.57 -5.89
C ILE A 29 -13.78 0.24 -7.33
N GLN A 30 -12.61 -0.38 -7.54
CA GLN A 30 -12.10 -0.69 -8.87
C GLN A 30 -12.71 -1.97 -9.46
N TYR A 31 -12.89 -3.01 -8.64
CA TYR A 31 -13.20 -4.37 -9.12
C TYR A 31 -14.54 -4.92 -8.60
N GLY A 32 -15.26 -4.18 -7.78
CA GLY A 32 -16.52 -4.60 -7.16
C GLY A 32 -17.55 -3.48 -7.15
N MET A 33 -18.24 -3.33 -6.02
CA MET A 33 -19.28 -2.31 -5.85
C MET A 33 -18.70 -1.06 -5.14
N PRO A 34 -18.84 0.15 -5.72
CA PRO A 34 -18.38 1.38 -5.09
C PRO A 34 -18.96 1.56 -3.68
N ARG A 35 -18.11 1.96 -2.72
CA ARG A 35 -18.48 2.27 -1.34
C ARG A 35 -17.67 3.44 -0.79
N LEU A 36 -18.18 4.08 0.26
CA LEU A 36 -17.39 5.06 1.00
C LEU A 36 -16.28 4.36 1.79
N THR A 37 -15.05 4.80 1.58
CA THR A 37 -13.83 4.41 2.31
C THR A 37 -12.95 5.65 2.39
N GLN A 38 -12.27 5.83 3.51
CA GLN A 38 -11.37 6.97 3.75
C GLN A 38 -9.92 6.53 4.00
N ASP A 39 -9.71 5.22 4.06
CA ASP A 39 -8.48 4.51 4.33
C ASP A 39 -7.94 3.80 3.07
N ILE A 40 -6.74 3.26 3.21
CA ILE A 40 -6.03 2.50 2.19
C ILE A 40 -5.51 1.24 2.87
N ASP A 41 -5.98 0.08 2.39
CA ASP A 41 -5.51 -1.23 2.83
C ASP A 41 -4.52 -1.81 1.82
N ILE A 42 -3.32 -2.18 2.27
CA ILE A 42 -2.28 -2.78 1.42
C ILE A 42 -1.74 -4.01 2.13
N THR A 43 -1.74 -5.14 1.42
CA THR A 43 -1.03 -6.35 1.83
C THR A 43 0.33 -6.36 1.13
N VAL A 44 1.39 -6.64 1.88
CA VAL A 44 2.76 -6.81 1.34
C VAL A 44 3.20 -8.26 1.55
N ALA A 45 3.91 -8.82 0.57
CA ALA A 45 4.56 -10.11 0.73
C ALA A 45 5.96 -9.89 1.29
N LEU A 46 6.26 -10.55 2.41
CA LEU A 46 7.52 -10.36 3.14
C LEU A 46 8.06 -11.69 3.60
N THR A 47 9.39 -11.81 3.64
CA THR A 47 10.06 -12.79 4.50
C THR A 47 10.35 -12.18 5.88
N SER A 48 10.79 -13.01 6.83
CA SER A 48 11.26 -12.56 8.14
C SER A 48 12.35 -11.48 8.04
N GLU A 49 13.19 -11.57 7.02
CA GLU A 49 14.30 -10.65 6.77
C GLU A 49 13.84 -9.29 6.22
N ASP A 50 12.67 -9.25 5.58
CA ASP A 50 12.14 -8.04 4.92
C ASP A 50 11.35 -7.13 5.86
N VAL A 51 11.00 -7.61 7.06
CA VAL A 51 10.20 -6.84 8.04
C VAL A 51 10.81 -5.48 8.32
N THR A 52 12.14 -5.41 8.48
CA THR A 52 12.85 -4.16 8.76
C THR A 52 12.78 -3.18 7.58
N LYS A 53 12.80 -3.67 6.33
CA LYS A 53 12.69 -2.83 5.12
C LYS A 53 11.33 -2.14 5.07
N VAL A 54 10.25 -2.88 5.34
CA VAL A 54 8.88 -2.32 5.37
C VAL A 54 8.72 -1.32 6.50
N ILE A 55 9.20 -1.63 7.70
CA ILE A 55 9.15 -0.70 8.83
C ILE A 55 9.88 0.60 8.49
N ASN A 56 11.04 0.52 7.84
CA ASN A 56 11.80 1.71 7.43
C ASN A 56 11.09 2.50 6.33
N ALA A 57 10.53 1.82 5.33
CA ALA A 57 9.73 2.44 4.28
C ALA A 57 8.51 3.17 4.86
N ALA A 58 7.80 2.55 5.82
CA ALA A 58 6.63 3.13 6.48
C ALA A 58 6.97 4.27 7.46
N ARG A 59 8.17 4.24 8.06
CA ARG A 59 8.67 5.27 8.99
C ARG A 59 9.16 6.53 8.29
N CYS A 60 9.39 6.49 6.97
CA CYS A 60 9.85 7.65 6.24
C CYS A 60 8.68 8.62 5.98
N ARG A 61 8.36 9.45 6.98
CA ARG A 61 7.65 10.72 6.80
C ARG A 61 8.29 11.81 7.64
N LYS A 62 8.98 12.72 6.94
CA LYS A 62 8.75 14.15 7.13
C LYS A 62 7.70 14.58 6.11
#